data_AF-A0A8W8HV36-F1
#
_entry.id   AF-A0A8W8HV36-F1
#
_cell.length_a   1.000
_cell.length_b   1.000
_cell.length_c   1.000
_cell.angle_alpha   90.00
_cell.angle_beta   90.00
_cell.angle_gamma   90.00
#
_symmetry.space_group_name_H-M   'P 1'
#
loop_
_entity.id
_entity.type
_entity.pdbx_description
1 polymer ?
#
loop_
_entity_poly.entity_id
_entity_poly.type
_entity_poly.pdbx_seq_one_letter_code
_entity_poly.pdbx_strand_id
1 'polypeptide(L)'
;ENYNFFIDILLDTIRNEIASCIEKAYEKIALNEAARMLFFENAKPMKDYAVQRGWTLPPDGFFHFQHEKKDADEVIPAKMLAEQTIEYARELEMIV
;
A
#
# COMPACT_ATOMS: atom_id res chain seq x y z
N GLU A 1 -27.31 4.76 -23.84
CA GLU A 1 -27.17 5.73 -22.74
C GLU A 1 -27.04 5.06 -21.38
N ASN A 2 -27.88 4.09 -21.02
CA ASN A 2 -27.75 3.36 -19.73
C ASN A 2 -26.40 2.66 -19.52
N TYR A 3 -25.78 2.10 -20.57
CA TYR A 3 -24.48 1.43 -20.43
C TYR A 3 -23.34 2.38 -20.07
N ASN A 4 -23.34 3.62 -20.56
CA ASN A 4 -22.29 4.59 -20.23
C ASN A 4 -22.32 4.92 -18.74
N PHE A 5 -23.52 5.09 -18.17
CA PHE A 5 -23.68 5.31 -16.74
C PHE A 5 -23.09 4.19 -15.87
N PHE A 6 -23.30 2.92 -16.26
CA PHE A 6 -22.69 1.79 -15.55
C PHE A 6 -21.17 1.74 -15.74
N ILE A 7 -20.66 2.07 -16.93
CA ILE A 7 -19.23 2.12 -17.21
C ILE A 7 -18.55 3.25 -16.42
N ASP A 8 -19.19 4.40 -16.27
CA ASP A 8 -18.67 5.52 -15.49
C ASP A 8 -18.53 5.15 -14.00
N ILE A 9 -19.54 4.48 -13.43
CA ILE A 9 -19.51 3.98 -12.03
C ILE A 9 -18.42 2.93 -11.85
N LEU A 10 -18.29 2.01 -12.83
CA LEU A 10 -17.27 0.96 -12.78
C LEU A 10 -15.86 1.57 -12.86
N LEU A 11 -15.65 2.55 -13.74
CA LEU A 11 -14.38 3.25 -13.88
C LEU A 11 -14.01 4.02 -12.61
N ASP A 12 -14.97 4.66 -11.95
CA ASP A 12 -14.73 5.34 -10.66
C ASP A 12 -14.27 4.34 -9.59
N THR A 13 -14.94 3.19 -9.50
CA THR A 13 -14.59 2.14 -8.55
C THR A 13 -13.19 1.58 -8.83
N ILE A 14 -12.86 1.29 -10.09
CA ILE A 14 -11.52 0.81 -10.48
C ILE A 14 -10.46 1.87 -10.19
N ARG A 15 -10.74 3.15 -10.47
CA ARG A 15 -9.83 4.25 -10.16
C ARG A 15 -9.56 4.33 -8.66
N ASN A 16 -10.58 4.12 -7.84
CA ASN A 16 -10.45 4.10 -6.39
C ASN A 16 -9.59 2.93 -5.88
N GLU A 17 -9.72 1.74 -6.47
CA GLU A 17 -8.88 0.58 -6.15
C GLU A 17 -7.43 0.78 -6.59
N ILE A 18 -7.19 1.33 -7.79
CA ILE A 18 -5.85 1.65 -8.28
C ILE A 18 -5.16 2.65 -7.34
N ALA A 19 -5.87 3.70 -6.91
CA ALA A 19 -5.33 4.67 -5.97
C ALA A 19 -4.95 4.04 -4.62
N SER A 20 -5.81 3.19 -4.06
CA SER A 20 -5.54 2.43 -2.83
C SER A 20 -4.32 1.50 -2.96
N CYS A 21 -4.13 0.92 -4.14
CA CYS A 21 -2.95 0.12 -4.46
C CYS A 21 -1.68 0.97 -4.56
N ILE A 22 -1.76 2.17 -5.15
CA ILE A 22 -0.62 3.10 -5.27
C ILE A 22 -0.12 3.54 -3.89
N GLU A 23 -1.04 3.87 -2.98
CA GLU A 23 -0.71 4.26 -1.59
C GLU A 23 0.06 3.15 -0.84
N LYS A 24 -0.22 1.88 -1.17
CA LYS A 24 0.42 0.71 -0.55
C LYS A 24 1.68 0.26 -1.28
N ALA A 25 1.75 0.41 -2.60
CA ALA A 25 2.84 -0.13 -3.39
C ALA A 25 4.04 0.82 -3.47
N TYR A 26 3.80 2.13 -3.41
CA TYR A 26 4.84 3.14 -3.62
C TYR A 26 5.07 3.95 -2.36
N GLU A 27 6.35 4.21 -2.04
CA GLU A 27 6.72 5.17 -0.98
C GLU A 27 6.61 6.61 -1.48
N LYS A 28 6.87 6.82 -2.77
CA LYS A 28 6.64 8.09 -3.47
C LYS A 28 6.32 7.88 -4.95
N ILE A 29 5.49 8.74 -5.52
CA ILE A 29 5.15 8.73 -6.94
C ILE A 29 5.13 10.15 -7.52
N ALA A 30 5.66 10.31 -8.74
CA ALA A 30 5.60 11.60 -9.44
C ALA A 30 4.18 11.90 -9.92
N LEU A 31 3.80 13.18 -9.98
CA LEU A 31 2.49 13.60 -10.46
C LEU A 31 2.16 13.10 -11.87
N ASN A 32 3.15 13.10 -12.77
CA ASN A 32 2.95 12.63 -14.15
C ASN A 32 2.69 11.11 -14.22
N GLU A 33 3.39 10.35 -13.38
CA GLU A 33 3.24 8.89 -13.34
C GLU A 33 1.89 8.50 -12.72
N ALA A 34 1.49 9.16 -11.64
CA ALA A 34 0.19 8.98 -11.02
C ALA A 34 -0.96 9.38 -11.97
N ALA A 35 -0.81 10.47 -12.73
CA ALA A 35 -1.79 10.87 -13.75
C ALA A 35 -1.95 9.79 -14.83
N ARG A 36 -0.83 9.19 -15.28
CA ARG A 36 -0.85 8.09 -16.25
C ARG A 36 -1.52 6.83 -15.71
N MET A 37 -1.21 6.43 -14.47
CA MET A 37 -1.78 5.23 -13.84
C MET A 37 -3.29 5.34 -13.58
N LEU A 38 -3.77 6.54 -13.23
CA LEU A 38 -5.19 6.82 -12.95
C LEU A 38 -6.00 7.26 -14.18
N PHE A 39 -5.37 7.23 -15.37
CA PHE A 39 -5.94 7.65 -16.65
C PHE A 39 -6.46 9.10 -16.64
N PHE A 40 -5.75 10.02 -16.00
CA PHE A 40 -6.03 11.44 -16.09
C PHE A 40 -5.29 12.08 -17.27
N GLU A 41 -6.02 12.74 -18.16
CA GLU A 41 -5.43 13.50 -19.28
C GLU A 41 -4.79 14.82 -18.84
N ASN A 42 -5.17 15.34 -17.67
CA ASN A 42 -4.74 16.64 -17.18
C ASN A 42 -4.24 16.59 -15.73
N ALA A 43 -3.26 17.44 -15.40
CA ALA A 43 -2.73 17.58 -14.04
C ALA A 43 -3.74 18.20 -13.05
N LYS A 44 -4.75 18.93 -13.54
CA LYS A 44 -5.80 19.55 -12.70
C LYS A 44 -6.71 18.51 -12.00
N PRO A 45 -7.39 17.59 -12.71
CA PRO A 45 -8.25 16.59 -12.06
C PRO A 45 -7.45 15.66 -11.14
N MET A 46 -6.19 15.39 -11.49
CA MET A 46 -5.28 14.61 -10.65
C MET A 46 -5.03 15.30 -9.30
N LYS A 47 -4.81 16.63 -9.29
CA LYS A 47 -4.63 17.41 -8.04
C LYS A 47 -5.89 17.43 -7.18
N ASP A 48 -7.07 17.57 -7.79
CA ASP A 48 -8.34 17.54 -7.06
C ASP A 48 -8.54 16.17 -6.39
N TYR A 49 -8.28 15.10 -7.14
CA TYR A 49 -8.35 13.73 -6.63
C TYR A 49 -7.34 13.47 -5.50
N ALA A 50 -6.13 14.01 -5.62
CA ALA A 50 -5.12 13.94 -4.57
C ALA A 50 -5.59 14.65 -3.28
N VAL A 51 -6.25 15.80 -3.38
CA VAL A 51 -6.81 16.51 -2.22
C VAL A 51 -7.94 15.72 -1.56
N GLN A 52 -8.84 15.12 -2.35
CA GLN A 52 -9.92 14.27 -1.83
C GLN A 52 -9.39 13.05 -1.05
N ARG A 53 -8.25 12.49 -1.48
CA ARG A 53 -7.56 11.38 -0.82
C ARG A 53 -6.63 11.80 0.34
N GLY A 54 -6.38 13.11 0.52
CA GLY A 54 -5.45 13.61 1.52
C GLY A 54 -3.96 13.43 1.14
N TRP A 55 -3.66 13.25 -0.13
CA TRP A 55 -2.28 13.16 -0.62
C TRP A 55 -1.60 14.52 -0.56
N THR A 56 -0.41 14.59 0.02
CA THR A 56 0.37 15.83 0.07
C THR A 56 1.23 15.97 -1.18
N LEU A 57 1.10 17.11 -1.87
CA LEU A 57 1.93 17.45 -3.03
C LEU A 57 2.96 18.52 -2.62
N PRO A 58 4.15 18.13 -2.13
CA PRO A 58 5.27 19.04 -1.97
C PRO A 58 5.69 19.66 -3.31
N PRO A 59 6.39 20.81 -3.29
CA PRO A 59 6.84 21.53 -4.49
C PRO A 59 7.77 20.72 -5.40
N ASP A 60 8.27 19.59 -4.91
CA ASP A 60 9.09 18.62 -5.65
C ASP A 60 8.29 17.85 -6.73
N GLY A 61 6.95 17.89 -6.68
CA GLY A 61 6.10 17.22 -7.67
C GLY A 61 5.88 15.72 -7.43
N PHE A 62 6.23 15.25 -6.24
CA PHE A 62 6.07 13.86 -5.79
C PHE A 62 5.07 13.74 -4.65
N PHE A 63 4.13 12.80 -4.76
CA PHE A 63 3.30 12.37 -3.64
C PHE A 63 4.10 11.43 -2.76
N HIS A 64 4.09 11.67 -1.46
CA HIS A 64 4.76 10.81 -0.48
C HIS A 64 3.69 10.03 0.27
N PHE A 65 3.76 8.72 0.19
CA PHE A 65 2.92 7.83 0.97
C PHE A 65 3.75 7.31 2.13
N GLN A 66 3.34 7.65 3.34
CA GLN A 66 3.96 7.06 4.52
C GLN A 66 3.51 5.60 4.56
N HIS A 67 4.35 4.72 4.00
CA HIS A 67 4.38 3.37 4.51
C HIS A 67 4.81 3.51 5.97
N GLU A 68 3.96 3.07 6.91
CA GLU A 68 4.52 2.58 8.16
C GLU A 68 5.62 1.62 7.71
N LYS A 69 6.88 2.02 7.90
CA LYS A 69 7.96 1.06 7.92
C LYS A 69 7.45 0.05 8.93
N LYS A 70 6.99 -1.10 8.45
CA LYS A 70 7.09 -2.31 9.24
C LYS A 70 8.58 -2.41 9.46
N ASP A 71 9.02 -1.77 10.54
CA ASP A 71 10.38 -1.86 10.97
C ASP A 71 10.69 -3.35 10.90
N ALA A 72 11.74 -3.68 10.18
CA ALA A 72 12.30 -5.01 10.16
C ALA A 72 12.85 -5.41 11.55
N ASP A 73 12.44 -4.70 12.61
CA ASP A 73 12.29 -5.17 13.99
C ASP A 73 11.02 -6.03 14.15
N GLU A 74 10.67 -6.84 13.15
CA GLU A 74 10.34 -8.23 13.49
C GLU A 74 11.61 -8.84 14.13
N VAL A 75 11.83 -8.48 15.39
CA VAL A 75 12.64 -9.24 16.33
C VAL A 75 11.97 -10.60 16.33
N ILE A 76 12.40 -11.47 15.40
CA ILE A 76 12.04 -12.88 15.39
C ILE A 76 12.15 -13.29 16.86
N PRO A 77 11.07 -13.77 17.51
CA PRO A 77 11.06 -13.98 18.94
C PRO A 77 12.01 -15.13 19.27
N ALA A 78 13.31 -14.84 19.27
CA ALA A 78 14.41 -15.78 19.38
C ALA A 78 14.36 -16.48 20.73
N LYS A 79 13.87 -15.76 21.75
CA LYS A 79 13.54 -16.32 23.06
C LYS A 79 12.47 -17.41 22.96
N MET A 80 11.37 -17.16 22.25
CA MET A 80 10.28 -18.13 22.10
C MET A 80 10.75 -19.36 21.31
N LEU A 81 11.49 -19.16 20.22
CA LEU A 81 12.07 -20.26 19.44
C LEU A 81 13.08 -21.08 20.25
N ALA A 82 13.91 -20.42 21.06
CA ALA A 82 14.87 -21.09 21.94
C ALA A 82 14.18 -21.92 23.02
N GLU A 83 13.14 -21.38 23.68
CA GLU A 83 12.34 -22.11 24.67
C GLU A 83 11.66 -23.33 24.04
N GLN A 84 11.03 -23.17 22.87
CA GLN A 84 10.43 -24.30 22.13
C GLN A 84 11.46 -25.37 21.76
N THR A 85 12.65 -24.96 21.31
CA THR A 85 13.73 -25.91 20.95
C THR A 85 14.22 -26.70 22.18
N ILE A 86 14.35 -26.05 23.33
CA ILE A 86 14.74 -26.70 24.59
C ILE A 86 13.65 -27.67 25.06
N GLU A 87 12.38 -27.27 24.97
CA GLU A 87 11.25 -28.12 25.35
C GLU A 87 11.13 -29.36 24.46
N TYR A 88 11.26 -29.19 23.14
CA TYR A 88 11.31 -30.32 22.21
C TYR A 88 12.48 -31.28 22.48
N ALA A 89 13.68 -30.75 22.77
CA ALA A 89 14.82 -31.58 23.14
C ALA A 89 14.57 -32.38 24.43
N ARG A 90 13.94 -31.75 25.43
CA ARG A 90 13.57 -32.39 26.69
C ARG A 90 12.55 -33.51 26.49
N GLU A 91 11.51 -33.28 25.68
CA GLU A 91 10.50 -34.30 25.40
C GLU A 91 11.11 -35.50 24.66
N LEU A 92 11.99 -35.26 23.68
CA LEU A 92 12.68 -36.33 22.94
C LEU A 92 13.62 -37.17 23.82
N GLU A 93 14.32 -36.56 24.78
CA GLU A 93 15.13 -37.30 25.74
C GLU A 93 14.29 -38.07 26.77
N MET A 94 13.07 -37.63 27.09
CA MET A 94 12.20 -38.32 28.06
C MET A 94 11.65 -39.66 27.53
N ILE A 95 11.62 -39.86 26.20
CA ILE A 95 11.14 -41.08 25.54
C ILE A 95 12.26 -42.10 25.24
N VAL A 96 13.53 -41.75 25.51
CA VAL A 96 14.71 -42.64 25.40
C VAL A 96 15.01 -43.25 26.77
#